data_AF-A0A846C3X2-F1
#
_entry.id   AF-A0A846C3X2-F1
#
_cell.length_a   1.000
_cell.length_b   1.000
_cell.length_c   1.000
_cell.angle_alpha   90.00
_cell.angle_beta   90.00
_cell.angle_gamma   90.00
#
_symmetry.space_group_name_H-M   'P 1'
#
loop_
_entity.id
_entity.type
_entity.pdbx_description
1 polymer ?
#
loop_
_entity_poly.entity_id
_entity_poly.type
_entity_poly.pdbx_seq_one_letter_code
_entity_poly.pdbx_strand_id
1 'polypeptide(L)'
;MYKSYLNSREWKSKHPSFLRATGYRCQMFCVKVGKYKGKYRPYNIHHHTYERKGKEKWQRDVFVLSKRAHNLIHGWLALSLKPISVRQQNKNPINQYPNLLQQIAHAWCWLMGYILWILK
;
A
#
# COMPACT_ATOMS: atom_id res chain seq x y z
N MET A 1 18.39 6.76 -2.11
CA MET A 1 17.66 7.44 -3.20
C MET A 1 16.12 7.28 -3.15
N TYR A 2 15.55 6.16 -2.67
CA TYR A 2 14.09 6.01 -2.53
C TYR A 2 13.54 6.62 -1.24
N LYS A 3 14.25 6.43 -0.11
CA LYS A 3 13.89 7.02 1.18
C LYS A 3 13.81 8.55 1.13
N SER A 4 14.68 9.22 0.37
CA SER A 4 14.63 10.68 0.18
C SER A 4 13.36 11.09 -0.59
N TYR A 5 13.01 10.35 -1.64
CA TYR A 5 11.77 10.58 -2.40
C TYR A 5 10.51 10.39 -1.54
N LEU A 6 10.42 9.31 -0.76
CA LEU A 6 9.28 9.08 0.15
C LEU A 6 9.14 10.16 1.24
N ASN A 7 10.20 10.91 1.53
CA ASN A 7 10.16 12.02 2.48
C ASN A 7 9.91 13.38 1.82
N SER A 8 9.95 13.45 0.49
CA SER A 8 9.78 14.67 -0.29
C SER A 8 8.38 15.25 -0.21
N ARG A 9 8.26 16.55 -0.47
CA ARG A 9 6.96 17.24 -0.62
C ARG A 9 6.17 16.70 -1.79
N GLU A 10 6.84 16.35 -2.89
CA GLU A 10 6.23 15.78 -4.09
C GLU A 10 5.50 14.47 -3.80
N TRP A 11 6.12 13.55 -3.05
CA TRP A 11 5.46 12.29 -2.69
C TRP A 11 4.27 12.54 -1.74
N LYS A 12 4.49 13.36 -0.70
CA LYS A 12 3.46 13.64 0.31
C LYS A 12 2.24 14.35 -0.28
N SER A 13 2.40 15.19 -1.30
CA SER A 13 1.29 15.92 -1.93
C SER A 13 0.33 15.00 -2.70
N LYS A 14 0.76 13.79 -3.08
CA LYS A 14 -0.09 12.77 -3.75
C LYS A 14 -1.01 12.00 -2.79
N HIS A 15 -0.65 11.94 -1.51
CA HIS A 15 -1.41 11.16 -0.53
C HIS A 15 -2.89 11.57 -0.42
N PRO A 16 -3.26 12.87 -0.37
CA PRO A 16 -4.66 13.27 -0.32
C PRO A 16 -5.48 12.79 -1.51
N SER A 17 -4.93 12.80 -2.73
CA SER A 17 -5.63 12.26 -3.90
C SER A 17 -5.84 10.76 -3.78
N PHE A 18 -4.87 10.00 -3.29
CA PHE A 18 -5.01 8.54 -3.11
C PHE A 18 -6.04 8.21 -2.03
N LEU A 19 -6.06 8.95 -0.92
CA LEU A 19 -7.07 8.79 0.13
C LEU A 19 -8.48 9.10 -0.36
N ARG A 20 -8.64 10.21 -1.10
CA ARG A 20 -9.91 10.54 -1.75
C ARG A 20 -10.29 9.45 -2.74
N ALA A 21 -9.34 8.91 -3.50
CA ALA A 21 -9.53 7.81 -4.45
C ALA A 21 -9.96 6.47 -3.83
N THR A 22 -9.88 6.30 -2.51
CA THR A 22 -10.45 5.12 -1.81
C THR A 22 -11.58 5.45 -0.84
N GLY A 23 -12.07 6.69 -0.82
CA GLY A 23 -13.14 7.11 0.10
C GLY A 23 -12.68 7.06 1.55
N TYR A 24 -11.37 7.29 1.75
CA TYR A 24 -10.68 7.20 3.03
C TYR A 24 -10.79 5.80 3.65
N ARG A 25 -10.69 4.74 2.82
CA ARG A 25 -10.73 3.35 3.28
C ARG A 25 -9.47 2.59 2.88
N CYS A 26 -9.07 1.67 3.75
CA CYS A 26 -8.04 0.67 3.47
C CYS A 26 -8.53 -0.29 2.39
N GLN A 27 -7.76 -0.51 1.33
CA GLN A 27 -8.14 -1.41 0.25
C GLN A 27 -8.15 -2.90 0.67
N MET A 28 -7.42 -3.27 1.72
CA MET A 28 -7.42 -4.66 2.18
C MET A 28 -8.57 -4.99 3.13
N PHE A 29 -8.88 -4.10 4.09
CA PHE A 29 -9.85 -4.37 5.16
C PHE A 29 -11.07 -3.46 5.16
N CYS A 30 -11.20 -2.54 4.19
CA CYS A 30 -12.27 -1.54 4.07
C CYS A 30 -12.48 -0.61 5.29
N VAL A 31 -11.63 -0.68 6.31
CA VAL A 31 -11.65 0.19 7.48
C VAL A 31 -11.26 1.62 7.11
N LYS A 32 -11.81 2.60 7.84
CA LYS A 32 -11.50 4.02 7.65
C LYS A 32 -10.03 4.34 7.98
N VAL A 33 -9.41 5.20 7.17
CA VAL A 33 -8.01 5.63 7.26
C VAL A 33 -7.87 7.13 6.96
N GLY A 34 -6.77 7.75 7.37
CA GLY A 34 -6.59 9.20 7.22
C GLY A 34 -7.50 9.99 8.17
N LYS A 35 -7.78 11.25 7.85
CA LYS A 35 -8.67 12.11 8.66
C LYS A 35 -10.13 11.84 8.28
N TYR A 36 -10.91 11.29 9.21
CA TYR A 36 -12.33 11.01 9.03
C TYR A 36 -13.11 11.44 10.28
N LYS A 37 -14.13 12.29 10.10
CA LYS A 37 -14.93 12.90 11.20
C LYS A 37 -14.04 13.46 12.33
N GLY A 38 -13.04 14.25 11.98
CA GLY A 38 -12.13 14.88 12.95
C GLY A 38 -11.06 13.96 13.55
N LYS A 39 -11.19 12.64 13.46
CA LYS A 39 -10.21 11.68 13.99
C LYS A 39 -9.23 11.23 12.91
N TYR A 40 -7.94 11.21 13.23
CA TYR A 40 -6.90 10.72 12.34
C TYR A 40 -6.62 9.23 12.59
N ARG A 41 -6.70 8.41 11.55
CA ARG A 41 -6.36 6.99 11.59
C ARG A 41 -5.09 6.73 10.76
N PRO A 42 -4.07 6.06 11.32
CA PRO A 42 -2.80 5.85 10.63
C PRO A 42 -2.93 4.94 9.42
N TYR A 43 -2.17 5.24 8.37
CA TYR A 43 -2.17 4.52 7.11
C TYR A 43 -0.80 4.58 6.45
N ASN A 44 -0.56 3.65 5.54
CA ASN A 44 0.60 3.60 4.66
C ASN A 44 0.14 3.55 3.21
N ILE A 45 0.94 4.14 2.32
CA ILE A 45 0.80 3.95 0.89
C ILE A 45 1.74 2.80 0.50
N HIS A 46 1.15 1.66 0.19
CA HIS A 46 1.85 0.45 -0.20
C HIS A 46 2.21 0.54 -1.68
N HIS A 47 3.47 0.28 -2.03
CA HIS A 47 3.90 0.15 -3.42
C HIS A 47 3.92 -1.32 -3.80
N HIS A 48 3.13 -1.72 -4.78
CA HIS A 48 3.22 -3.08 -5.33
C HIS A 48 4.23 -3.14 -6.50
N THR A 49 4.48 -2.00 -7.17
CA THR A 49 5.58 -1.81 -8.13
C THR A 49 6.28 -0.44 -7.93
N TYR A 50 7.53 -0.33 -8.39
CA TYR A 50 8.37 0.87 -8.31
C TYR A 50 8.77 1.45 -9.68
N GLU A 51 8.27 0.87 -10.77
CA GLU A 51 8.67 1.23 -12.14
C GLU A 51 8.42 2.71 -12.49
N ARG A 52 7.36 3.31 -11.92
CA ARG A 52 6.95 4.69 -12.18
C ARG A 52 7.25 5.65 -11.04
N LYS A 53 8.46 5.59 -10.48
CA LYS A 53 8.88 6.53 -9.42
C LYS A 53 8.66 7.99 -9.85
N GLY A 54 7.97 8.77 -9.01
CA GLY A 54 7.60 10.16 -9.32
C GLY A 54 6.33 10.31 -10.15
N LYS A 55 5.83 9.25 -10.76
CA LYS A 55 4.64 9.24 -11.64
C LYS A 55 3.67 8.12 -11.27
N GLU A 56 3.65 7.73 -10.00
CA GLU A 56 2.84 6.64 -9.47
C GLU A 56 1.35 6.96 -9.66
N LYS A 57 0.63 6.02 -10.25
CA LYS A 57 -0.81 6.08 -10.43
C LYS A 57 -1.49 5.29 -9.30
N TRP A 58 -2.53 5.89 -8.73
CA TRP A 58 -3.41 5.21 -7.80
C TRP A 58 -3.95 3.92 -8.40
N GLN A 59 -4.08 2.88 -7.57
CA GLN A 59 -4.52 1.52 -7.94
C GLN A 59 -3.59 0.79 -8.91
N ARG A 60 -2.82 1.45 -9.77
CA ARG A 60 -1.88 0.80 -10.68
C ARG A 60 -0.48 0.63 -10.12
N ASP A 61 -0.03 1.52 -9.24
CA ASP A 61 1.29 1.45 -8.59
C ASP A 61 1.19 1.28 -7.07
N VAL A 62 0.13 1.85 -6.50
CA VAL A 62 0.03 2.05 -5.06
C VAL A 62 -1.35 1.74 -4.49
N PHE A 63 -1.37 1.25 -3.25
CA PHE A 63 -2.57 1.02 -2.46
C PHE A 63 -2.58 1.83 -1.18
N VAL A 64 -3.76 2.27 -0.77
CA VAL A 64 -3.98 2.86 0.56
C VAL A 64 -4.28 1.72 1.54
N LEU A 65 -3.39 1.50 2.50
CA LEU A 65 -3.52 0.44 3.50
C LEU A 65 -3.49 1.00 4.92
N SER A 66 -4.19 0.33 5.85
CA SER A 66 -3.93 0.56 7.27
C SER A 66 -2.54 0.04 7.64
N LYS A 67 -1.96 0.52 8.75
CA LYS A 67 -0.67 0.01 9.25
C LYS A 67 -0.68 -1.51 9.46
N ARG A 68 -1.81 -2.07 9.91
CA ARG A 68 -1.99 -3.51 10.10
C ARG A 68 -1.95 -4.27 8.77
N ALA A 69 -2.69 -3.80 7.76
CA ALA A 69 -2.69 -4.42 6.43
C ALA A 69 -1.31 -4.36 5.77
N HIS A 70 -0.62 -3.23 5.87
CA HIS A 70 0.75 -3.09 5.36
C HIS A 70 1.73 -4.05 6.05
N ASN A 71 1.63 -4.20 7.37
CA ASN A 71 2.45 -5.15 8.12
C ASN A 71 2.11 -6.62 7.80
N LEU A 72 0.85 -6.93 7.47
CA LEU A 72 0.46 -8.26 7.04
C LEU A 72 1.18 -8.65 5.74
N ILE A 73 1.19 -7.75 4.74
CA ILE A 73 1.87 -7.97 3.46
C ILE A 73 3.38 -8.18 3.63
N HIS A 74 4.02 -7.31 4.41
CA HIS A 74 5.48 -7.36 4.58
C HIS A 74 5.98 -8.27 5.70
N GLY A 75 5.09 -8.82 6.52
CA GLY A 75 5.43 -9.76 7.60
C GLY A 75 4.92 -11.14 7.25
N TRP A 76 3.67 -11.43 7.65
CA TRP A 76 3.10 -12.77 7.57
C TRP A 76 3.03 -13.32 6.14
N LEU A 77 2.57 -12.51 5.18
CA LEU A 77 2.53 -12.94 3.76
C LEU A 77 3.93 -12.99 3.14
N ALA A 78 4.91 -12.33 3.72
CA ALA A 78 6.32 -12.46 3.37
C ALA A 78 7.00 -13.63 4.11
N LEU A 79 6.25 -14.51 4.78
CA LEU A 79 6.77 -15.64 5.58
C LEU A 79 7.81 -15.22 6.63
N SER A 80 7.59 -14.05 7.24
CA SER A 80 8.47 -13.48 8.26
C SER A 80 7.70 -13.08 9.52
N LEU A 81 8.27 -13.38 10.69
CA LEU A 81 7.72 -12.99 11.99
C LEU A 81 7.66 -11.47 12.19
N LYS A 82 8.51 -10.72 11.47
CA LYS A 82 8.56 -9.25 11.51
C LYS A 82 8.40 -8.67 10.11
N PRO A 83 7.81 -7.47 9.95
CA PRO A 83 7.77 -6.80 8.65
C PRO A 83 9.17 -6.60 8.09
N ILE A 84 9.44 -7.13 6.91
CA ILE A 84 10.69 -6.98 6.17
C ILE A 84 10.48 -6.06 4.97
N SER A 85 11.52 -5.32 4.60
CA SER A 85 11.47 -4.52 3.37
C SER A 85 11.52 -5.42 2.13
N VAL A 86 10.94 -4.96 1.02
CA VAL A 86 11.04 -5.62 -0.29
C VAL A 86 12.51 -5.90 -0.66
N ARG A 87 13.42 -4.97 -0.37
CA ARG A 87 14.86 -5.14 -0.60
C ARG A 87 15.44 -6.29 0.21
N GLN A 88 15.02 -6.46 1.46
CA GLN A 88 15.47 -7.59 2.29
C GLN A 88 14.88 -8.90 1.78
N GLN A 89 13.59 -8.91 1.46
CA GLN A 89 12.89 -10.08 0.93
C GLN A 89 13.55 -10.58 -0.37
N ASN A 90 13.87 -9.69 -1.30
CA ASN A 90 14.49 -10.03 -2.59
C ASN A 90 15.94 -10.53 -2.49
N LYS A 91 16.58 -10.49 -1.31
CA LYS A 91 17.85 -11.18 -1.10
C LYS A 91 17.68 -12.70 -0.99
N ASN A 92 16.47 -13.17 -0.68
CA ASN A 92 16.16 -14.59 -0.62
C ASN A 92 15.47 -15.03 -1.93
N PRO A 93 16.12 -15.85 -2.78
CA PRO A 93 15.56 -16.28 -4.05
C PRO A 93 14.30 -17.15 -3.90
N ILE A 94 14.13 -17.83 -2.77
CA ILE A 94 13.00 -18.75 -2.52
C ILE A 94 11.70 -17.97 -2.23
N ASN A 95 11.81 -16.73 -1.76
CA ASN A 95 10.67 -15.96 -1.29
C ASN A 95 10.73 -14.52 -1.84
N GLN A 96 11.02 -14.37 -3.12
CA GLN A 96 11.08 -13.06 -3.77
C GLN A 96 9.72 -12.35 -3.73
N TYR A 97 9.77 -11.03 -3.61
CA TYR A 97 8.59 -10.18 -3.62
C TYR A 97 8.17 -9.83 -5.06
N PRO A 98 6.87 -9.86 -5.39
CA PRO A 98 5.80 -10.43 -4.58
C PRO A 98 5.73 -11.96 -4.75
N ASN A 99 5.66 -12.70 -3.64
CA ASN A 99 5.36 -14.13 -3.67
C ASN A 99 3.87 -14.38 -3.94
N LEU A 100 3.46 -15.65 -4.08
CA LEU A 100 2.07 -16.00 -4.41
C LEU A 100 1.04 -15.40 -3.44
N LEU A 101 1.29 -15.47 -2.13
CA LEU A 101 0.37 -14.92 -1.12
C LEU A 101 0.25 -13.39 -1.22
N GLN A 102 1.37 -12.72 -1.49
CA GLN A 102 1.40 -11.27 -1.70
C GLN A 102 0.71 -10.89 -3.02
N GLN A 103 0.87 -11.68 -4.08
CA GLN A 103 0.17 -11.48 -5.36
C GLN A 103 -1.35 -11.59 -5.19
N ILE A 104 -1.84 -12.61 -4.47
CA ILE A 104 -3.27 -12.75 -4.15
C ILE A 104 -3.75 -11.54 -3.34
N ALA A 105 -2.98 -11.11 -2.34
CA ALA A 105 -3.31 -9.92 -1.55
C ALA A 105 -3.33 -8.62 -2.38
N HIS A 106 -2.44 -8.48 -3.37
CA HIS A 106 -2.43 -7.36 -4.30
C HIS A 106 -3.65 -7.38 -5.23
N ALA A 107 -3.99 -8.56 -5.78
CA ALA A 107 -5.19 -8.73 -6.60
C ALA A 107 -6.46 -8.39 -5.82
N TRP A 108 -6.56 -8.81 -4.57
CA TRP A 108 -7.63 -8.39 -3.66
C TRP A 108 -7.68 -6.87 -3.47
N CYS A 109 -6.53 -6.23 -3.23
CA CYS A 109 -6.46 -4.78 -3.07
C CYS A 109 -6.85 -4.04 -4.36
N TRP A 110 -6.57 -4.60 -5.54
CA TRP A 110 -7.05 -4.09 -6.83
C TRP A 110 -8.56 -4.15 -6.94
N LEU A 111 -9.15 -5.32 -6.69
CA LEU A 111 -10.60 -5.51 -6.73
C LEU A 111 -11.30 -4.54 -5.77
N MET A 112 -10.84 -4.47 -4.52
CA MET A 112 -11.42 -3.57 -3.53
C MET A 112 -11.17 -2.10 -3.88
N GLY A 113 -10.05 -1.76 -4.50
CA GLY A 113 -9.81 -0.42 -5.03
C GLY A 113 -10.89 -0.01 -6.03
N TYR A 114 -11.27 -0.91 -6.93
CA TYR A 114 -12.29 -0.68 -7.94
C TYR A 114 -13.68 -0.53 -7.32
N ILE A 115 -14.05 -1.45 -6.42
CA ILE A 115 -15.32 -1.39 -5.68
C ILE A 115 -15.43 -0.08 -4.89
N LEU A 116 -14.37 0.30 -4.16
CA LEU A 116 -14.33 1.53 -3.38
C LEU A 116 -14.34 2.81 -4.24
N TRP A 117 -13.99 2.71 -5.51
CA TRP A 117 -14.07 3.84 -6.44
C TRP A 117 -15.49 4.04 -6.95
N ILE A 118 -16.21 2.95 -7.25
CA ILE A 118 -17.62 2.97 -7.67
C ILE A 118 -18.54 3.43 -6.53
N LEU A 119 -18.31 2.95 -5.30
CA LEU A 119 -19.21 3.16 -4.15
C LEU A 119 -19.05 4.52 -3.43
N LYS A 120 -18.58 5.55 -4.12
CA LYS A 120 -18.30 6.85 -3.50
C LYS A 120 -19.32 7.92 -3.79
#